data_AF-A0A8S0YRU7-F1
#
_entry.id   AF-A0A8S0YRU7-F1
#
_cell.length_a   1.000
_cell.length_b   1.000
_cell.length_c   1.000
_cell.angle_alpha   90.00
_cell.angle_beta   90.00
_cell.angle_gamma   90.00
#
_symmetry.space_group_name_H-M   'P 1'
#
loop_
_entity.id
_entity.type
_entity.pdbx_description
1 polymer ?
#
loop_
_entity_poly.entity_id
_entity_poly.type
_entity_poly.pdbx_seq_one_letter_code
_entity_poly.pdbx_strand_id
1 'polypeptide(L)'
;MYVDMFNQVMEPAVTKAKNRTAMIFLAACNAVSLFAATNLVVSLNPSDKITIKRGSALTALGFVYFMSLFELLNALTLFTGVGARFRHKYRLSCGDVLDITNKFVSAIQAALSCITGAVVCLWSCTRDFIRTKHCMSEAYAWFGAAYFFYDIWSMYMVHVQMTANTDSKRKQSKNGSSLLSSGDGAVVKKNSISFFSYCKHEPVILMHHLFIGGFGFLVIVYLRGDLGDCTFGFVYLMELSTPFVSLRGILSRMKLKASRAYLVNGVMMLLTFFVCRVISLPYVCLLYSRVLGLPYLEAINSLPTGCKISICILLLPQLYWFYLMSSGAIKMLVGGQSSAKSLAKTSAAVKTEAVEGIEGSEGALGDVRKRS
;
A
#
# COMPACT_ATOMS: atom_id res chain seq x y z
N MET A 1 21.53 -10.04 15.03
CA MET A 1 21.04 -11.42 14.74
C MET A 1 20.30 -11.52 13.39
N TYR A 2 19.11 -10.92 13.18
CA TYR A 2 18.41 -10.99 11.86
C TYR A 2 19.12 -10.22 10.73
N VAL A 3 19.69 -9.04 11.04
CA VAL A 3 20.50 -8.25 10.08
C VAL A 3 21.83 -8.94 9.76
N ASP A 4 22.37 -9.73 10.67
CA ASP A 4 23.66 -10.43 10.50
C ASP A 4 23.48 -11.75 9.74
N MET A 5 22.37 -12.45 9.96
CA MET A 5 21.98 -13.62 9.16
C MET A 5 21.73 -13.24 7.69
N PHE A 6 21.26 -12.02 7.42
CA PHE A 6 21.07 -11.50 6.06
C PHE A 6 22.39 -11.12 5.36
N ASN A 7 23.42 -10.74 6.12
CA ASN A 7 24.73 -10.34 5.56
C ASN A 7 25.70 -11.53 5.33
N GLN A 8 25.47 -12.68 5.95
CA GLN A 8 26.36 -13.86 5.85
C GLN A 8 26.09 -14.78 4.64
N VAL A 9 25.17 -14.43 3.72
CA VAL A 9 24.75 -15.29 2.60
C VAL A 9 25.53 -14.99 1.31
N MET A 10 26.86 -15.08 1.34
CA MET A 10 27.71 -15.00 0.13
C MET A 10 28.65 -16.21 0.01
N GLU A 11 28.09 -17.41 -0.10
CA GLU A 11 28.82 -18.59 -0.60
C GLU A 11 27.89 -19.44 -1.50
N PRO A 12 28.12 -19.55 -2.82
CA PRO A 12 27.03 -19.67 -3.80
C PRO A 12 26.34 -21.04 -3.93
N ALA A 13 26.99 -22.17 -3.58
CA ALA A 13 26.43 -23.51 -3.82
C ALA A 13 25.65 -24.07 -2.61
N VAL A 14 26.20 -23.90 -1.40
CA VAL A 14 25.59 -24.37 -0.14
C VAL A 14 24.41 -23.48 0.29
N THR A 15 24.45 -22.19 -0.04
CA THR A 15 23.34 -21.25 0.21
C THR A 15 22.09 -21.56 -0.62
N LYS A 16 22.22 -22.05 -1.85
CA LYS A 16 21.06 -22.27 -2.74
C LYS A 16 20.13 -23.39 -2.24
N ALA A 17 20.70 -24.50 -1.77
CA ALA A 17 19.92 -25.60 -1.20
C ALA A 17 19.29 -25.20 0.14
N LYS A 18 20.05 -24.54 1.03
CA LYS A 18 19.55 -24.01 2.30
C LYS A 18 18.42 -22.99 2.11
N ASN A 19 18.56 -22.10 1.13
CA ASN A 19 17.54 -21.11 0.78
C ASN A 19 16.28 -21.76 0.20
N ARG A 20 16.42 -22.84 -0.59
CA ARG A 20 15.28 -23.58 -1.12
C ARG A 20 14.49 -24.27 0.00
N THR A 21 15.16 -24.95 0.92
CA THR A 21 14.50 -25.58 2.07
C THR A 21 13.80 -24.55 2.95
N ALA A 22 14.44 -23.40 3.22
CA ALA A 22 13.83 -22.30 3.96
C ALA A 22 12.57 -21.75 3.26
N MET A 23 12.60 -21.55 1.94
CA MET A 23 11.42 -21.10 1.18
C MET A 23 10.27 -22.11 1.21
N ILE A 24 10.56 -23.42 1.10
CA ILE A 24 9.54 -24.47 1.22
C ILE A 24 8.91 -24.44 2.61
N PHE A 25 9.73 -24.31 3.66
CA PHE A 25 9.24 -24.18 5.03
C PHE A 25 8.37 -22.94 5.21
N LEU A 26 8.80 -21.77 4.72
CA LEU A 26 8.00 -20.53 4.79
C LEU A 26 6.67 -20.66 4.03
N ALA A 27 6.67 -21.28 2.85
CA ALA A 27 5.45 -21.55 2.09
C ALA A 27 4.51 -22.51 2.84
N ALA A 28 5.06 -23.55 3.46
CA ALA A 28 4.28 -24.47 4.29
C ALA A 28 3.69 -23.76 5.52
N CYS A 29 4.48 -22.98 6.27
CA CYS A 29 3.99 -22.18 7.39
C CYS A 29 2.90 -21.20 6.98
N ASN A 30 3.06 -20.52 5.84
CA ASN A 30 2.07 -19.59 5.33
C ASN A 30 0.75 -20.29 4.97
N ALA A 31 0.82 -21.39 4.21
CA ALA A 31 -0.37 -22.14 3.80
C ALA A 31 -1.07 -22.80 5.01
N VAL A 32 -0.31 -23.42 5.92
CA VAL A 32 -0.85 -24.08 7.10
C VAL A 32 -1.49 -23.07 8.06
N SER A 33 -0.88 -21.89 8.26
CA SER A 33 -1.47 -20.88 9.15
C SER A 33 -2.79 -20.34 8.61
N LEU A 34 -2.88 -20.05 7.31
CA LEU A 34 -4.13 -19.62 6.68
C LEU A 34 -5.20 -20.72 6.70
N PHE A 35 -4.80 -21.96 6.40
CA PHE A 35 -5.71 -23.11 6.44
C PHE A 35 -6.24 -23.36 7.86
N ALA A 36 -5.37 -23.37 8.87
CA ALA A 36 -5.76 -23.52 10.26
C ALA A 36 -6.69 -22.38 10.71
N ALA A 37 -6.38 -21.13 10.34
CA ALA A 37 -7.23 -19.98 10.66
C ALA A 37 -8.63 -20.13 10.01
N THR A 38 -8.70 -20.58 8.77
CA THR A 38 -9.97 -20.83 8.07
C THR A 38 -10.77 -21.93 8.76
N ASN A 39 -10.13 -23.04 9.15
CA ASN A 39 -10.80 -24.15 9.83
C ASN A 39 -11.37 -23.76 11.22
N LEU A 40 -10.75 -22.80 11.89
CA LEU A 40 -11.26 -22.28 13.17
C LEU A 40 -12.59 -21.53 13.03
N VAL A 41 -12.95 -21.09 11.82
CA VAL A 41 -14.11 -20.22 11.58
C VAL A 41 -15.15 -20.85 10.67
N VAL A 42 -14.77 -21.71 9.71
CA VAL A 42 -15.69 -22.29 8.72
C VAL A 42 -16.79 -23.16 9.32
N SER A 43 -16.55 -23.74 10.50
CA SER A 43 -17.51 -24.58 11.22
C SER A 43 -18.52 -23.77 12.06
N LEU A 44 -18.40 -22.45 12.09
CA LEU A 44 -19.25 -21.59 12.90
C LEU A 44 -20.51 -21.18 12.17
N ASN A 45 -21.59 -21.07 12.95
CA ASN A 45 -22.79 -20.44 12.46
C ASN A 45 -22.54 -18.92 12.33
N PRO A 46 -23.19 -18.24 11.38
CA PRO A 46 -23.06 -16.80 11.22
C PRO A 46 -23.27 -16.01 12.52
N SER A 47 -24.19 -16.41 13.38
CA SER A 47 -24.48 -15.70 14.63
C SER A 47 -23.57 -16.07 15.80
N ASP A 48 -22.59 -16.96 15.63
CA ASP A 48 -21.70 -17.38 16.70
C ASP A 48 -20.72 -16.27 17.09
N LYS A 49 -20.37 -16.24 18.38
CA LYS A 49 -19.30 -15.36 18.89
C LYS A 49 -17.94 -16.01 18.81
N ILE A 50 -16.91 -15.20 18.63
CA ILE A 50 -15.53 -15.67 18.73
C ILE A 50 -15.08 -15.61 20.17
N THR A 51 -14.82 -16.78 20.77
CA THR A 51 -14.28 -16.87 22.13
C THR A 51 -12.86 -16.32 22.19
N ILE A 52 -12.42 -15.82 23.35
CA ILE A 52 -11.06 -15.29 23.54
C ILE A 52 -9.99 -16.33 23.15
N LYS A 53 -10.20 -17.62 23.47
CA LYS A 53 -9.28 -18.71 23.10
C LYS A 53 -9.17 -18.89 21.59
N ARG A 54 -10.29 -18.81 20.87
CA ARG A 54 -10.31 -18.91 19.40
C ARG A 54 -9.72 -17.65 18.77
N GLY A 55 -10.07 -16.48 19.30
CA GLY A 55 -9.55 -15.19 18.87
C GLY A 55 -8.04 -15.07 19.03
N SER A 56 -7.50 -15.45 20.19
CA SER A 56 -6.05 -15.44 20.40
C SER A 56 -5.31 -16.39 19.48
N ALA A 57 -5.89 -17.57 19.20
CA ALA A 57 -5.36 -18.49 18.19
C ALA A 57 -5.38 -17.87 16.78
N LEU A 58 -6.47 -17.17 16.39
CA LEU A 58 -6.56 -16.46 15.12
C LEU A 58 -5.49 -15.35 15.00
N THR A 59 -5.23 -14.58 16.06
CA THR A 59 -4.16 -13.59 16.05
C THR A 59 -2.78 -14.22 15.93
N ALA A 60 -2.51 -15.31 16.66
CA ALA A 60 -1.24 -16.03 16.54
C ALA A 60 -1.01 -16.57 15.13
N LEU A 61 -2.05 -17.17 14.53
CA LEU A 61 -2.03 -17.63 13.14
C LEU A 61 -1.87 -16.48 12.16
N GLY A 62 -2.50 -15.33 12.41
CA GLY A 62 -2.29 -14.10 11.64
C GLY A 62 -0.84 -13.63 11.65
N PHE A 63 -0.18 -13.62 12.81
CA PHE A 63 1.24 -13.27 12.90
C PHE A 63 2.11 -14.22 12.07
N VAL A 64 1.90 -15.54 12.21
CA VAL A 64 2.63 -16.53 11.41
C VAL A 64 2.37 -16.30 9.92
N TYR A 65 1.12 -16.07 9.53
CA TYR A 65 0.73 -15.85 8.14
C TYR A 65 1.44 -14.63 7.52
N PHE A 66 1.28 -13.43 8.11
CA PHE A 66 1.83 -12.20 7.53
C PHE A 66 3.36 -12.16 7.56
N MET A 67 3.99 -12.64 8.64
CA MET A 67 5.47 -12.72 8.73
C MET A 67 6.02 -13.70 7.69
N SER A 68 5.48 -14.92 7.62
CA SER A 68 5.96 -15.93 6.67
C SER A 68 5.71 -15.52 5.22
N LEU A 69 4.59 -14.83 4.93
CA LEU A 69 4.29 -14.28 3.60
C LEU A 69 5.34 -13.26 3.17
N PHE A 70 5.65 -12.30 4.06
CA PHE A 70 6.64 -11.27 3.79
C PHE A 70 8.03 -11.87 3.54
N GLU A 71 8.47 -12.76 4.42
CA GLU A 71 9.77 -13.43 4.30
C GLU A 71 9.83 -14.30 3.04
N LEU A 72 8.76 -15.02 2.71
CA LEU A 72 8.68 -15.82 1.49
C LEU A 72 8.83 -14.95 0.24
N LEU A 73 8.08 -13.84 0.15
CA LEU A 73 8.15 -12.91 -0.98
C LEU A 73 9.54 -12.28 -1.12
N ASN A 74 10.17 -11.92 0.01
CA ASN A 74 11.54 -11.42 0.03
C ASN A 74 12.53 -12.49 -0.44
N ALA A 75 12.40 -13.72 0.05
CA ALA A 75 13.28 -14.82 -0.33
C ALA A 75 13.14 -15.16 -1.82
N LEU A 76 11.91 -15.19 -2.34
CA LEU A 76 11.61 -15.39 -3.76
C LEU A 76 12.27 -14.31 -4.61
N THR A 77 12.24 -13.05 -4.18
CA THR A 77 12.76 -11.92 -4.98
C THR A 77 14.28 -11.76 -4.86
N LEU A 78 14.87 -12.09 -3.70
CA LEU A 78 16.29 -11.88 -3.42
C LEU A 78 17.16 -13.08 -3.78
N PHE A 79 16.66 -14.32 -3.56
CA PHE A 79 17.49 -15.53 -3.61
C PHE A 79 17.17 -16.49 -4.75
N THR A 80 16.19 -16.18 -5.62
CA THR A 80 15.89 -17.01 -6.80
C THR A 80 16.43 -16.40 -8.09
N GLY A 81 16.65 -17.23 -9.11
CA GLY A 81 17.06 -16.76 -10.44
C GLY A 81 15.99 -15.88 -11.12
N VAL A 82 14.70 -16.17 -10.87
CA VAL A 82 13.58 -15.33 -11.35
C VAL A 82 13.64 -13.96 -10.68
N GLY A 83 13.82 -13.93 -9.36
CA GLY A 83 13.98 -12.70 -8.58
C GLY A 83 15.20 -11.89 -9.01
N ALA A 84 16.33 -12.53 -9.27
CA ALA A 84 17.52 -11.86 -9.80
C ALA A 84 17.27 -11.17 -11.15
N ARG A 85 16.59 -11.86 -12.08
CA ARG A 85 16.19 -11.25 -13.37
C ARG A 85 15.24 -10.08 -13.18
N PHE A 86 14.26 -10.22 -12.28
CA PHE A 86 13.31 -9.13 -11.96
C PHE A 86 14.02 -7.90 -11.38
N ARG A 87 14.90 -8.07 -10.39
CA ARG A 87 15.67 -6.99 -9.78
C ARG A 87 16.59 -6.31 -10.79
N HIS A 88 17.26 -7.09 -11.64
CA HIS A 88 18.13 -6.54 -12.69
C HIS A 88 17.33 -5.74 -13.72
N LYS A 89 16.20 -6.28 -14.20
CA LYS A 89 15.32 -5.62 -15.18
C LYS A 89 14.88 -4.22 -14.73
N TYR A 90 14.53 -4.06 -13.46
CA TYR A 90 14.03 -2.79 -12.91
C TYR A 90 15.08 -1.99 -12.12
N ARG A 91 16.32 -2.51 -12.02
CA ARG A 91 17.44 -1.95 -11.24
C ARG A 91 17.03 -1.64 -9.79
N LEU A 92 16.49 -2.66 -9.11
CA LEU A 92 15.95 -2.55 -7.74
C LEU A 92 17.03 -2.80 -6.69
N SER A 93 17.09 -1.95 -5.67
CA SER A 93 17.90 -2.18 -4.47
C SER A 93 17.24 -3.19 -3.52
N CYS A 94 17.96 -3.65 -2.48
CA CYS A 94 17.37 -4.49 -1.43
C CYS A 94 16.21 -3.77 -0.73
N GLY A 95 16.36 -2.47 -0.45
CA GLY A 95 15.30 -1.65 0.14
C GLY A 95 14.07 -1.57 -0.77
N ASP A 96 14.26 -1.38 -2.09
CA ASP A 96 13.14 -1.36 -3.04
C ASP A 96 12.40 -2.69 -3.07
N VAL A 97 13.09 -3.82 -2.91
CA VAL A 97 12.46 -5.14 -2.81
C VAL A 97 11.61 -5.24 -1.56
N LEU A 98 12.14 -4.87 -0.39
CA LEU A 98 11.35 -4.87 0.86
C LEU A 98 10.12 -3.96 0.75
N ASP A 99 10.25 -2.78 0.15
CA ASP A 99 9.14 -1.85 -0.04
C ASP A 99 8.05 -2.44 -0.96
N ILE A 100 8.47 -3.13 -2.03
CA ILE A 100 7.56 -3.81 -2.97
C ILE A 100 6.84 -4.97 -2.29
N THR A 101 7.55 -5.84 -1.58
CA THR A 101 6.95 -7.00 -0.91
C THR A 101 6.04 -6.59 0.24
N ASN A 102 6.39 -5.54 1.01
CA ASN A 102 5.52 -4.96 2.04
C ASN A 102 4.19 -4.49 1.45
N LYS A 103 4.25 -3.76 0.31
CA LYS A 103 3.04 -3.29 -0.39
C LYS A 103 2.21 -4.45 -0.94
N PHE A 104 2.86 -5.54 -1.34
CA PHE A 104 2.17 -6.73 -1.79
C PHE A 104 1.44 -7.44 -0.64
N VAL A 105 2.06 -7.57 0.53
CA VAL A 105 1.40 -8.11 1.75
C VAL A 105 0.22 -7.23 2.15
N SER A 106 0.38 -5.90 2.11
CA SER A 106 -0.70 -4.94 2.35
C SER A 106 -1.88 -5.12 1.38
N ALA A 107 -1.60 -5.33 0.09
CA ALA A 107 -2.66 -5.60 -0.89
C ALA A 107 -3.42 -6.92 -0.61
N ILE A 108 -2.72 -7.95 -0.13
CA ILE A 108 -3.34 -9.23 0.27
C ILE A 108 -4.22 -9.03 1.52
N GLN A 109 -3.72 -8.34 2.54
CA GLN A 109 -4.52 -8.03 3.72
C GLN A 109 -5.79 -7.26 3.33
N ALA A 110 -5.65 -6.26 2.47
CA ALA A 110 -6.79 -5.48 2.01
C ALA A 110 -7.83 -6.35 1.28
N ALA A 111 -7.39 -7.30 0.46
CA ALA A 111 -8.29 -8.25 -0.19
C ALA A 111 -9.06 -9.12 0.83
N LEU A 112 -8.37 -9.66 1.85
CA LEU A 112 -9.01 -10.42 2.93
C LEU A 112 -10.01 -9.58 3.73
N SER A 113 -9.67 -8.31 3.99
CA SER A 113 -10.57 -7.33 4.62
C SER A 113 -11.82 -7.10 3.77
N CYS A 114 -11.65 -6.85 2.48
CA CYS A 114 -12.77 -6.61 1.57
C CYS A 114 -13.70 -7.81 1.45
N ILE A 115 -13.15 -9.02 1.38
CA ILE A 115 -13.94 -10.25 1.34
C ILE A 115 -14.77 -10.37 2.63
N THR A 116 -14.15 -10.17 3.79
CA THR A 116 -14.85 -10.12 5.08
C THR A 116 -15.98 -9.09 5.06
N GLY A 117 -15.66 -7.85 4.66
CA GLY A 117 -16.62 -6.76 4.59
C GLY A 117 -17.81 -7.08 3.68
N ALA A 118 -17.56 -7.65 2.50
CA ALA A 118 -18.60 -8.07 1.57
C ALA A 118 -19.50 -9.15 2.19
N VAL A 119 -18.93 -10.20 2.79
CA VAL A 119 -19.67 -11.28 3.45
C VAL A 119 -20.56 -10.72 4.57
N VAL A 120 -20.00 -9.90 5.45
CA VAL A 120 -20.72 -9.31 6.58
C VAL A 120 -21.82 -8.36 6.09
N CYS A 121 -21.55 -7.51 5.08
CA CYS A 121 -22.56 -6.60 4.54
C CYS A 121 -23.72 -7.35 3.87
N LEU A 122 -23.42 -8.33 3.01
CA LEU A 122 -24.44 -9.12 2.30
C LEU A 122 -25.35 -9.87 3.29
N TRP A 123 -24.81 -10.28 4.42
CA TRP A 123 -25.57 -10.96 5.47
C TRP A 123 -26.34 -10.02 6.39
N SER A 124 -25.64 -9.07 7.03
CA SER A 124 -26.20 -8.25 8.10
C SER A 124 -27.06 -7.11 7.59
N CYS A 125 -26.67 -6.44 6.50
CA CYS A 125 -27.37 -5.24 6.03
C CYS A 125 -28.75 -5.55 5.42
N THR A 126 -28.99 -6.78 4.98
CA THR A 126 -30.26 -7.22 4.38
C THR A 126 -31.29 -7.72 5.41
N ARG A 127 -30.87 -7.91 6.67
CA ARG A 127 -31.71 -8.45 7.74
C ARG A 127 -32.09 -7.38 8.76
N ASP A 128 -31.15 -7.05 9.63
CA ASP A 128 -31.28 -5.98 10.62
C ASP A 128 -29.93 -5.27 10.69
N PHE A 129 -29.92 -4.01 10.22
CA PHE A 129 -28.75 -3.15 10.15
C PHE A 129 -28.05 -2.98 11.51
N ILE A 130 -28.81 -2.96 12.61
CA ILE A 130 -28.30 -2.69 13.96
C ILE A 130 -27.94 -3.99 14.68
N ARG A 131 -28.80 -5.01 14.59
CA ARG A 131 -28.72 -6.19 15.48
C ARG A 131 -28.17 -7.46 14.82
N THR A 132 -28.16 -7.55 13.49
CA THR A 132 -27.67 -8.77 12.84
C THR A 132 -26.16 -8.85 12.91
N LYS A 133 -25.66 -9.89 13.57
CA LYS A 133 -24.24 -10.20 13.67
C LYS A 133 -23.78 -11.28 12.69
N HIS A 134 -22.50 -11.23 12.35
CA HIS A 134 -21.81 -12.24 11.55
C HIS A 134 -20.42 -12.54 12.11
N CYS A 135 -20.14 -13.80 12.43
CA CYS A 135 -18.92 -14.27 13.10
C CYS A 135 -17.62 -13.87 12.39
N MET A 136 -17.66 -13.71 11.05
CA MET A 136 -16.53 -13.23 10.26
C MET A 136 -16.04 -11.83 10.65
N SER A 137 -16.92 -10.95 11.13
CA SER A 137 -16.56 -9.61 11.60
C SER A 137 -15.54 -9.71 12.75
N GLU A 138 -15.87 -10.45 13.80
CA GLU A 138 -14.97 -10.67 14.94
C GLU A 138 -13.76 -11.55 14.56
N ALA A 139 -13.98 -12.62 13.79
CA ALA A 139 -12.91 -13.54 13.44
C ALA A 139 -11.81 -12.84 12.64
N TYR A 140 -12.19 -12.00 11.68
CA TYR A 140 -11.24 -11.21 10.92
C TYR A 140 -10.65 -10.05 11.73
N ALA A 141 -11.37 -9.46 12.69
CA ALA A 141 -10.76 -8.49 13.61
C ALA A 141 -9.58 -9.12 14.38
N TRP A 142 -9.75 -10.33 14.92
CA TRP A 142 -8.68 -11.06 15.60
C TRP A 142 -7.52 -11.43 14.67
N PHE A 143 -7.81 -11.99 13.49
CA PHE A 143 -6.78 -12.37 12.53
C PHE A 143 -6.04 -11.15 11.95
N GLY A 144 -6.80 -10.13 11.53
CA GLY A 144 -6.33 -8.91 10.90
C GLY A 144 -5.60 -7.97 11.86
N ALA A 145 -5.87 -8.00 13.16
CA ALA A 145 -5.09 -7.23 14.14
C ALA A 145 -3.59 -7.54 14.05
N ALA A 146 -3.22 -8.80 13.81
CA ALA A 146 -1.83 -9.22 13.65
C ALA A 146 -1.13 -8.51 12.48
N TYR A 147 -1.85 -8.22 11.39
CA TYR A 147 -1.29 -7.46 10.26
C TYR A 147 -0.83 -6.08 10.69
N PHE A 148 -1.65 -5.33 11.44
CA PHE A 148 -1.31 -3.95 11.82
C PHE A 148 -0.03 -3.88 12.64
N PHE A 149 0.20 -4.85 13.54
CA PHE A 149 1.45 -4.95 14.30
C PHE A 149 2.64 -5.37 13.42
N TYR A 150 2.44 -6.36 12.55
CA TYR A 150 3.45 -6.77 11.58
C TYR A 150 3.84 -5.63 10.62
N ASP A 151 2.88 -4.81 10.16
CA ASP A 151 3.12 -3.75 9.17
C ASP A 151 3.97 -2.63 9.77
N ILE A 152 3.77 -2.30 11.05
CA ILE A 152 4.64 -1.36 11.78
C ILE A 152 6.09 -1.85 11.78
N TRP A 153 6.31 -3.14 12.05
CA TRP A 153 7.65 -3.74 12.06
C TRP A 153 8.27 -3.76 10.66
N SER A 154 7.53 -4.19 9.64
CA SER A 154 8.04 -4.31 8.28
C SER A 154 8.28 -2.95 7.63
N MET A 155 7.42 -1.95 7.85
CA MET A 155 7.66 -0.57 7.42
C MET A 155 8.91 0.03 8.10
N TYR A 156 9.16 -0.27 9.38
CA TYR A 156 10.40 0.12 10.05
C TYR A 156 11.63 -0.53 9.40
N MET A 157 11.57 -1.81 9.05
CA MET A 157 12.65 -2.49 8.31
C MET A 157 12.91 -1.86 6.94
N VAL A 158 11.85 -1.51 6.20
CA VAL A 158 11.94 -0.77 4.93
C VAL A 158 12.64 0.57 5.14
N HIS A 159 12.25 1.34 6.17
CA HIS A 159 12.85 2.63 6.48
C HIS A 159 14.36 2.52 6.77
N VAL A 160 14.76 1.57 7.62
CA VAL A 160 16.16 1.34 7.96
C VAL A 160 16.99 1.05 6.70
N GLN A 161 16.50 0.18 5.80
CA GLN A 161 17.23 -0.16 4.58
C GLN A 161 17.26 0.98 3.55
N MET A 162 16.17 1.72 3.40
CA MET A 162 16.10 2.87 2.48
C MET A 162 17.06 3.99 2.89
N THR A 163 17.15 4.29 4.18
CA THR A 163 18.05 5.30 4.72
C THR A 163 19.51 4.84 4.59
N ALA A 164 19.82 3.58 4.93
CA ALA A 164 21.16 3.03 4.76
C ALA A 164 21.65 3.08 3.29
N ASN A 165 20.78 2.77 2.32
CA ASN A 165 21.11 2.85 0.90
C ASN A 165 21.38 4.29 0.44
N THR A 166 20.63 5.25 0.98
CA THR A 166 20.78 6.68 0.66
C THR A 166 22.10 7.23 1.19
N ASP A 167 22.45 6.90 2.43
CA ASP A 167 23.73 7.28 3.05
C ASP A 167 24.92 6.68 2.30
N SER A 168 24.78 5.44 1.82
CA SER A 168 25.83 4.75 1.05
C SER A 168 26.07 5.43 -0.31
N LYS A 169 25.02 5.80 -1.03
CA LYS A 169 25.12 6.57 -2.28
C LYS A 169 25.71 7.96 -2.06
N ARG A 170 25.34 8.64 -0.97
CA ARG A 170 25.86 9.97 -0.64
C ARG A 170 27.36 9.93 -0.33
N LYS A 171 27.83 8.90 0.37
CA LYS A 171 29.27 8.67 0.62
C LYS A 171 30.03 8.35 -0.67
N GLN A 172 29.47 7.50 -1.54
CA GLN A 172 30.10 7.16 -2.82
C GLN A 172 30.20 8.38 -3.76
N SER A 173 29.17 9.24 -3.78
CA SER A 173 29.20 10.49 -4.55
C SER A 173 30.21 11.51 -4.02
N LYS A 174 30.54 11.50 -2.72
CA LYS A 174 31.58 12.37 -2.13
C LYS A 174 32.99 11.82 -2.35
N ASN A 175 33.15 10.51 -2.34
CA ASN A 175 34.45 9.86 -2.58
C ASN A 175 34.81 9.80 -4.08
N GLY A 176 33.84 9.94 -4.98
CA GLY A 176 34.06 10.08 -6.43
C GLY A 176 34.72 11.40 -6.85
N SER A 177 34.87 12.37 -5.93
CA SER A 177 35.59 13.63 -6.13
C SER A 177 36.87 13.75 -5.29
N SER A 178 37.29 12.69 -4.59
CA SER A 178 38.51 12.71 -3.76
C SER A 178 39.34 11.46 -4.02
N LEU A 179 40.03 11.46 -5.16
CA LEU A 179 41.20 10.61 -5.35
C LEU A 179 42.37 11.31 -4.62
N LEU A 180 43.04 10.55 -3.75
CA LEU A 180 44.19 10.92 -2.89
C LEU A 180 43.82 11.50 -1.51
N SER A 181 43.70 10.62 -0.51
CA SER A 181 44.45 10.79 0.75
C SER A 181 44.51 9.48 1.53
N SER A 182 45.74 9.11 1.89
CA SER A 182 46.17 7.92 2.59
C SER A 182 45.59 7.74 3.99
N GLY A 183 45.55 6.48 4.43
CA GLY A 183 45.84 6.03 5.80
C GLY A 183 45.01 6.63 6.94
N ASP A 184 43.97 5.93 7.37
CA ASP A 184 43.91 5.34 8.72
C ASP A 184 42.58 4.62 8.94
N GLY A 185 42.67 3.45 9.59
CA GLY A 185 41.56 2.55 9.86
C GLY A 185 40.55 3.13 10.84
N ALA A 186 39.64 3.99 10.35
CA ALA A 186 38.47 4.40 11.10
C ALA A 186 37.37 3.33 10.97
N VAL A 187 37.23 2.53 12.04
CA VAL A 187 36.10 1.62 12.27
C VAL A 187 34.80 2.30 11.87
N VAL A 188 34.12 1.74 10.87
CA VAL A 188 32.84 2.23 10.35
C VAL A 188 31.79 2.17 11.47
N LYS A 189 31.57 3.29 12.15
CA LYS A 189 30.49 3.44 13.12
C LYS A 189 29.15 3.35 12.37
N LYS A 190 28.54 2.16 12.41
CA LYS A 190 27.20 1.88 11.86
C LYS A 190 26.20 2.74 12.64
N ASN A 191 25.73 3.83 12.05
CA ASN A 191 24.65 4.62 12.64
C ASN A 191 23.44 3.70 12.82
N SER A 192 23.16 3.30 14.06
CA SER A 192 21.94 2.60 14.43
C SER A 192 20.79 3.60 14.28
N ILE A 193 20.11 3.56 13.13
CA ILE A 193 18.86 4.30 12.92
C ILE A 193 17.89 3.84 14.01
N SER A 194 17.55 4.73 14.94
CA SER A 194 16.69 4.41 16.08
C SER A 194 15.23 4.37 15.66
N PHE A 195 14.46 3.43 16.21
CA PHE A 195 13.00 3.34 16.04
C PHE A 195 12.30 4.67 16.38
N PHE A 196 12.79 5.41 17.36
CA PHE A 196 12.22 6.70 17.72
C PHE A 196 12.39 7.76 16.62
N SER A 197 13.46 7.65 15.81
CA SER A 197 13.65 8.49 14.62
C SER A 197 12.61 8.16 13.54
N TYR A 198 12.26 6.88 13.39
CA TYR A 198 11.22 6.44 12.46
C TYR A 198 9.83 6.94 12.88
N CYS A 199 9.48 6.85 14.17
CA CYS A 199 8.20 7.35 14.68
C CYS A 199 7.97 8.85 14.40
N LYS A 200 9.05 9.64 14.35
CA LYS A 200 8.98 11.08 14.03
C LYS A 200 8.89 11.36 12.52
N HIS A 201 9.33 10.43 11.67
CA HIS A 201 9.37 10.63 10.23
C HIS A 201 8.01 10.38 9.57
N GLU A 202 7.27 9.37 10.01
CA GLU A 202 5.97 8.99 9.44
C GLU A 202 4.88 8.81 10.53
N PRO A 203 4.55 9.87 11.30
CA PRO A 203 3.67 9.72 12.47
C PRO A 203 2.22 9.40 12.10
N VAL A 204 1.72 9.90 10.96
CA VAL A 204 0.31 9.74 10.55
C VAL A 204 -0.03 8.29 10.25
N ILE A 205 0.81 7.61 9.46
CA ILE A 205 0.59 6.21 9.09
C ILE A 205 0.79 5.28 10.29
N LEU A 206 1.77 5.57 11.16
CA LEU A 206 1.99 4.81 12.39
C LEU A 206 0.80 4.91 13.34
N MET A 207 0.32 6.13 13.60
CA MET A 207 -0.85 6.34 14.46
C MET A 207 -2.11 5.71 13.88
N HIS A 208 -2.28 5.74 12.55
CA HIS A 208 -3.38 5.05 11.88
C HIS A 208 -3.36 3.53 12.13
N HIS A 209 -2.19 2.89 12.01
CA HIS A 209 -2.06 1.44 12.25
C HIS A 209 -2.25 1.07 13.72
N LEU A 210 -1.72 1.88 14.65
CA LEU A 210 -1.94 1.68 16.09
C LEU A 210 -3.41 1.89 16.48
N PHE A 211 -4.06 2.91 15.93
CA PHE A 211 -5.47 3.20 16.21
C PHE A 211 -6.39 2.12 15.66
N ILE A 212 -6.25 1.74 14.39
CA ILE A 212 -7.12 0.71 13.79
C ILE A 212 -6.81 -0.67 14.39
N GLY A 213 -5.52 -1.04 14.48
CA GLY A 213 -5.10 -2.34 14.99
C GLY A 213 -5.34 -2.54 16.49
N GLY A 214 -5.29 -1.47 17.29
CA GLY A 214 -5.52 -1.51 18.74
C GLY A 214 -6.94 -1.11 19.13
N PHE A 215 -7.29 0.17 18.92
CA PHE A 215 -8.60 0.69 19.32
C PHE A 215 -9.73 0.13 18.46
N GLY A 216 -9.57 0.06 17.14
CA GLY A 216 -10.57 -0.54 16.25
C GLY A 216 -10.86 -2.01 16.60
N PHE A 217 -9.80 -2.78 16.89
CA PHE A 217 -9.93 -4.15 17.40
C PHE A 217 -10.74 -4.21 18.71
N LEU A 218 -10.40 -3.38 19.70
CA LEU A 218 -11.11 -3.33 20.99
C LEU A 218 -12.60 -2.98 20.83
N VAL A 219 -12.91 -2.07 19.90
CA VAL A 219 -14.29 -1.72 19.58
C VAL A 219 -15.07 -2.91 19.03
N ILE A 220 -14.49 -3.64 18.08
CA ILE A 220 -15.16 -4.78 17.42
C ILE A 220 -15.38 -5.94 18.39
N VAL A 221 -14.39 -6.23 19.24
CA VAL A 221 -14.44 -7.41 20.12
C VAL A 221 -15.15 -7.16 21.44
N TYR A 222 -15.12 -5.92 21.97
CA TYR A 222 -15.60 -5.65 23.32
C TYR A 222 -16.59 -4.47 23.40
N LEU A 223 -16.22 -3.28 22.93
CA LEU A 223 -16.97 -2.05 23.26
C LEU A 223 -18.31 -1.92 22.55
N ARG A 224 -18.49 -2.53 21.38
CA ARG A 224 -19.73 -2.38 20.58
C ARG A 224 -20.92 -3.22 21.07
N GLY A 225 -20.71 -4.16 22.00
CA GLY A 225 -21.79 -4.98 22.56
C GLY A 225 -22.62 -5.75 21.52
N ASP A 226 -21.95 -6.35 20.52
CA ASP A 226 -22.54 -7.15 19.42
C ASP A 226 -23.40 -6.41 18.39
N LEU A 227 -23.43 -5.08 18.41
CA LEU A 227 -24.24 -4.28 17.47
C LEU A 227 -23.41 -3.78 16.29
N GLY A 228 -24.10 -3.48 15.19
CA GLY A 228 -23.57 -2.70 14.06
C GLY A 228 -22.63 -3.45 13.12
N ASP A 229 -22.74 -4.77 12.98
CA ASP A 229 -21.89 -5.53 12.06
C ASP A 229 -22.02 -5.09 10.61
N CYS A 230 -23.20 -4.65 10.18
CA CYS A 230 -23.35 -4.02 8.86
C CYS A 230 -22.42 -2.81 8.70
N THR A 231 -22.37 -1.91 9.68
CA THR A 231 -21.47 -0.74 9.70
C THR A 231 -20.00 -1.16 9.65
N PHE A 232 -19.59 -2.15 10.45
CA PHE A 232 -18.20 -2.64 10.41
C PHE A 232 -17.86 -3.34 9.09
N GLY A 233 -18.82 -3.99 8.45
CA GLY A 233 -18.67 -4.51 7.10
C GLY A 233 -18.25 -3.41 6.11
N PHE A 234 -18.90 -2.24 6.16
CA PHE A 234 -18.51 -1.08 5.36
C PHE A 234 -17.13 -0.53 5.72
N VAL A 235 -16.75 -0.54 7.01
CA VAL A 235 -15.40 -0.18 7.45
C VAL A 235 -14.36 -1.12 6.84
N TYR A 236 -14.63 -2.43 6.78
CA TYR A 236 -13.73 -3.38 6.11
C TYR A 236 -13.63 -3.17 4.60
N LEU A 237 -14.73 -2.79 3.94
CA LEU A 237 -14.77 -2.45 2.51
C LEU A 237 -13.96 -1.19 2.16
N MET A 238 -13.63 -0.34 3.14
CA MET A 238 -12.73 0.81 2.93
C MET A 238 -11.35 0.38 2.41
N GLU A 239 -10.92 -0.84 2.70
CA GLU A 239 -9.64 -1.37 2.24
C GLU A 239 -9.60 -1.68 0.74
N LEU A 240 -10.72 -1.61 0.01
CA LEU A 240 -10.76 -1.95 -1.43
C LEU A 240 -9.85 -1.06 -2.28
N SER A 241 -9.58 0.17 -1.84
CA SER A 241 -8.65 1.06 -2.52
C SER A 241 -7.18 0.68 -2.32
N THR A 242 -6.84 -0.01 -1.23
CA THR A 242 -5.46 -0.30 -0.81
C THR A 242 -4.67 -1.12 -1.82
N PRO A 243 -5.22 -2.15 -2.49
CA PRO A 243 -4.51 -2.85 -3.58
C PRO A 243 -4.07 -1.90 -4.70
N PHE A 244 -4.89 -0.91 -5.06
CA PHE A 244 -4.54 0.07 -6.10
C PHE A 244 -3.50 1.08 -5.62
N VAL A 245 -3.55 1.51 -4.35
CA VAL A 245 -2.53 2.35 -3.72
C VAL A 245 -1.19 1.62 -3.65
N SER A 246 -1.19 0.36 -3.24
CA SER A 246 0.01 -0.49 -3.18
C SER A 246 0.59 -0.75 -4.57
N LEU A 247 -0.25 -1.11 -5.55
CA LEU A 247 0.18 -1.32 -6.93
C LEU A 247 0.77 -0.04 -7.54
N ARG A 248 0.19 1.12 -7.27
CA ARG A 248 0.73 2.42 -7.67
C ARG A 248 2.15 2.62 -7.15
N GLY A 249 2.37 2.32 -5.86
CA GLY A 249 3.68 2.37 -5.22
C GLY A 249 4.69 1.40 -5.84
N ILE A 250 4.28 0.16 -6.08
CA ILE A 250 5.11 -0.88 -6.71
C ILE A 250 5.54 -0.45 -8.13
N LEU A 251 4.60 -0.01 -8.96
CA LEU A 251 4.89 0.47 -10.31
C LEU A 251 5.83 1.68 -10.31
N SER A 252 5.68 2.57 -9.32
CA SER A 252 6.60 3.70 -9.11
C SER A 252 8.03 3.21 -8.80
N ARG A 253 8.20 2.22 -7.93
CA ARG A 253 9.51 1.61 -7.61
C ARG A 253 10.14 0.90 -8.80
N MET A 254 9.32 0.28 -9.64
CA MET A 254 9.74 -0.34 -10.89
C MET A 254 10.04 0.66 -12.01
N LYS A 255 9.98 1.97 -11.74
CA LYS A 255 10.21 3.07 -12.70
C LYS A 255 9.23 3.06 -13.88
N LEU A 256 8.03 2.52 -13.68
CA LEU A 256 6.99 2.41 -14.69
C LEU A 256 6.00 3.58 -14.69
N LYS A 257 6.42 4.77 -14.24
CA LYS A 257 5.54 5.95 -14.12
C LYS A 257 4.98 6.46 -15.45
N ALA A 258 5.64 6.16 -16.57
CA ALA A 258 5.17 6.52 -17.92
C ALA A 258 4.24 5.47 -18.55
N SER A 259 4.05 4.32 -17.89
CA SER A 259 3.26 3.22 -18.46
C SER A 259 1.75 3.49 -18.41
N ARG A 260 1.01 2.93 -19.36
CA ARG A 260 -0.46 2.93 -19.33
C ARG A 260 -0.99 2.23 -18.07
N ALA A 261 -0.34 1.16 -17.61
CA ALA A 261 -0.70 0.47 -16.38
C ALA A 261 -0.66 1.39 -15.15
N TYR A 262 0.36 2.25 -15.05
CA TYR A 262 0.46 3.24 -13.97
C TYR A 262 -0.67 4.27 -14.01
N LEU A 263 -1.08 4.71 -15.21
CA LEU A 263 -2.20 5.63 -15.41
C LEU A 263 -3.54 4.97 -15.05
N VAL A 264 -3.85 3.80 -15.64
CA VAL A 264 -5.09 3.05 -15.41
C VAL A 264 -5.25 2.73 -13.93
N ASN A 265 -4.18 2.24 -13.28
CA ASN A 265 -4.21 1.99 -11.85
C ASN A 265 -4.44 3.28 -11.03
N GLY A 266 -3.89 4.43 -11.46
CA GLY A 266 -4.13 5.71 -10.82
C GLY A 266 -5.60 6.14 -10.86
N VAL A 267 -6.29 5.91 -11.97
CA VAL A 267 -7.74 6.15 -12.11
C VAL A 267 -8.54 5.20 -11.23
N MET A 268 -8.23 3.90 -11.25
CA MET A 268 -8.88 2.90 -10.40
C MET A 268 -8.68 3.21 -8.90
N MET A 269 -7.48 3.66 -8.52
CA MET A 269 -7.18 4.11 -7.17
C MET A 269 -8.08 5.28 -6.75
N LEU A 270 -8.23 6.32 -7.58
CA LEU A 270 -9.09 7.46 -7.27
C LEU A 270 -10.56 7.06 -7.13
N LEU A 271 -11.07 6.25 -8.08
CA LEU A 271 -12.46 5.82 -8.10
C LEU A 271 -12.80 5.00 -6.85
N THR A 272 -11.98 3.99 -6.56
CA THR A 272 -12.19 3.12 -5.39
C THR A 272 -12.02 3.88 -4.08
N PHE A 273 -11.05 4.79 -3.98
CA PHE A 273 -10.86 5.61 -2.79
C PHE A 273 -12.07 6.53 -2.54
N PHE A 274 -12.60 7.15 -3.59
CA PHE A 274 -13.80 7.99 -3.48
C PHE A 274 -15.02 7.18 -3.02
N VAL A 275 -15.32 6.07 -3.69
CA VAL A 275 -16.51 5.26 -3.38
C VAL A 275 -16.39 4.60 -2.01
N CYS A 276 -15.29 3.88 -1.76
CA CYS A 276 -15.16 3.03 -0.59
C CYS A 276 -14.72 3.77 0.67
N ARG A 277 -14.04 4.92 0.57
CA ARG A 277 -13.55 5.65 1.75
C ARG A 277 -14.24 6.99 1.97
N VAL A 278 -14.55 7.75 0.92
CA VAL A 278 -15.15 9.10 1.05
C VAL A 278 -16.67 9.02 1.18
N ILE A 279 -17.34 8.28 0.28
CA ILE A 279 -18.81 8.18 0.27
C ILE A 279 -19.34 7.13 1.26
N SER A 280 -18.60 6.03 1.46
CA SER A 280 -19.07 4.89 2.25
C SER A 280 -19.57 5.26 3.66
N LEU A 281 -18.78 6.00 4.45
CA LEU A 281 -19.17 6.37 5.83
C LEU A 281 -20.41 7.29 5.88
N PRO A 282 -20.51 8.38 5.09
CA PRO A 282 -21.76 9.15 4.96
C PRO A 282 -22.96 8.29 4.53
N TYR A 283 -22.76 7.36 3.61
CA TYR A 283 -23.82 6.45 3.16
C TYR A 283 -24.31 5.53 4.29
N VAL A 284 -23.41 5.00 5.12
CA VAL A 284 -23.78 4.21 6.30
C VAL A 284 -24.58 5.04 7.31
N CYS A 285 -24.20 6.32 7.51
CA CYS A 285 -24.98 7.23 8.36
C CYS A 285 -26.39 7.48 7.79
N LEU A 286 -26.52 7.52 6.46
CA LEU A 286 -27.82 7.64 5.78
C LEU A 286 -28.66 6.37 5.94
N LEU A 287 -28.06 5.18 5.87
CA LEU A 287 -28.75 3.94 6.16
C LEU A 287 -29.26 3.92 7.61
N TYR A 288 -28.42 4.33 8.55
CA TYR A 288 -28.81 4.46 9.96
C TYR A 288 -29.97 5.44 10.15
N SER A 289 -29.95 6.61 9.50
CA SER A 289 -31.05 7.58 9.61
C SER A 289 -32.37 7.03 9.08
N ARG A 290 -32.34 6.25 7.98
CA ARG A 290 -33.51 5.57 7.43
C ARG A 290 -34.06 4.51 8.37
N VAL A 291 -33.20 3.76 9.05
CA VAL A 291 -33.60 2.74 10.04
C VAL A 291 -34.29 3.38 11.25
N LEU A 292 -33.84 4.57 11.68
CA LEU A 292 -34.47 5.31 12.78
C LEU A 292 -35.71 6.12 12.35
N GLY A 293 -35.90 6.34 11.04
CA GLY A 293 -36.94 7.25 10.54
C GLY A 293 -36.68 8.73 10.87
N LEU A 294 -35.43 9.10 11.17
CA LEU A 294 -35.05 10.47 11.54
C LEU A 294 -34.39 11.21 10.37
N PRO A 295 -34.48 12.55 10.32
CA PRO A 295 -33.65 13.38 9.45
C PRO A 295 -32.15 13.08 9.66
N TYR A 296 -31.35 13.17 8.60
CA TYR A 296 -29.94 12.75 8.61
C TYR A 296 -29.10 13.39 9.74
N LEU A 297 -29.23 14.70 9.95
CA LEU A 297 -28.47 15.41 11.00
C LEU A 297 -28.92 15.02 12.40
N GLU A 298 -30.23 14.81 12.60
CA GLU A 298 -30.76 14.35 13.89
C GLU A 298 -30.29 12.93 14.21
N ALA A 299 -30.27 12.04 13.21
CA ALA A 299 -29.73 10.69 13.35
C ALA A 299 -28.23 10.68 13.70
N ILE A 300 -27.43 11.58 13.12
CA ILE A 300 -26.02 11.70 13.52
C ILE A 300 -25.91 12.25 14.95
N ASN A 301 -26.75 13.20 15.32
CA ASN A 301 -26.75 13.76 16.67
C ASN A 301 -27.18 12.74 17.74
N SER A 302 -28.05 11.79 17.39
CA SER A 302 -28.48 10.71 18.28
C SER A 302 -27.41 9.63 18.50
N LEU A 303 -26.35 9.58 17.67
CA LEU A 303 -25.25 8.63 17.90
C LEU A 303 -24.54 8.91 19.23
N PRO A 304 -23.99 7.90 19.91
CA PRO A 304 -23.12 8.10 21.05
C PRO A 304 -21.89 8.93 20.67
N THR A 305 -21.39 9.77 21.59
CA THR A 305 -20.22 10.64 21.35
C THR A 305 -19.00 9.87 20.83
N GLY A 306 -18.74 8.68 21.37
CA GLY A 306 -17.63 7.82 20.91
C GLY A 306 -17.76 7.38 19.45
N CYS A 307 -18.99 7.16 18.96
CA CYS A 307 -19.25 6.82 17.56
C CYS A 307 -18.97 8.03 16.65
N LYS A 308 -19.43 9.23 17.03
CA LYS A 308 -19.16 10.47 16.28
C LYS A 308 -17.66 10.73 16.16
N ILE A 309 -16.93 10.62 17.28
CA ILE A 309 -15.47 10.80 17.31
C ILE A 309 -14.79 9.78 16.40
N SER A 310 -15.21 8.50 16.47
CA SER A 310 -14.64 7.44 15.63
C SER A 310 -14.88 7.68 14.14
N ILE A 311 -16.09 8.11 13.75
CA ILE A 311 -16.41 8.47 12.36
C ILE A 311 -15.51 9.62 11.89
N CYS A 312 -15.32 10.66 12.70
CA CYS A 312 -14.45 11.79 12.37
C CYS A 312 -12.98 11.35 12.21
N ILE A 313 -12.45 10.55 13.15
CA ILE A 313 -11.08 10.04 13.09
C ILE A 313 -10.87 9.15 11.86
N LEU A 314 -11.87 8.36 11.48
CA LEU A 314 -11.78 7.52 10.29
C LEU A 314 -11.90 8.32 9.00
N LEU A 315 -12.80 9.31 8.92
CA LEU A 315 -13.13 10.05 7.70
C LEU A 315 -12.17 11.19 7.36
N LEU A 316 -11.74 12.00 8.34
CA LEU A 316 -10.93 13.20 8.09
C LEU A 316 -9.60 12.89 7.39
N PRO A 317 -8.83 11.85 7.80
CA PRO A 317 -7.64 11.45 7.05
C PRO A 317 -7.99 11.04 5.61
N GLN A 318 -9.11 10.35 5.36
CA GLN A 318 -9.46 9.95 3.98
C GLN A 318 -9.74 11.17 3.11
N LEU A 319 -10.43 12.19 3.63
CA LEU A 319 -10.68 13.44 2.90
C LEU A 319 -9.37 14.14 2.54
N TYR A 320 -8.44 14.22 3.50
CA TYR A 320 -7.12 14.81 3.27
C TYR A 320 -6.33 14.06 2.18
N TRP A 321 -6.30 12.73 2.24
CA TRP A 321 -5.57 11.92 1.25
C TRP A 321 -6.25 11.99 -0.12
N PHE A 322 -7.58 11.97 -0.17
CA PHE A 322 -8.33 12.11 -1.41
C PHE A 322 -8.08 13.47 -2.07
N TYR A 323 -8.01 14.54 -1.30
CA TYR A 323 -7.62 15.86 -1.78
C TYR A 323 -6.21 15.84 -2.39
N LEU A 324 -5.22 15.25 -1.71
CA LEU A 324 -3.85 15.12 -2.22
C LEU A 324 -3.78 14.31 -3.52
N MET A 325 -4.48 13.18 -3.58
CA MET A 325 -4.50 12.31 -4.77
C MET A 325 -5.17 13.00 -5.96
N SER A 326 -6.31 13.66 -5.72
CA SER A 326 -7.04 14.41 -6.75
C SER A 326 -6.22 15.57 -7.27
N SER A 327 -5.58 16.33 -6.37
CA SER A 327 -4.66 17.41 -6.74
C SER A 327 -3.47 16.91 -7.57
N GLY A 328 -2.90 15.76 -7.21
CA GLY A 328 -1.84 15.11 -7.98
C GLY A 328 -2.30 14.70 -9.38
N ALA A 329 -3.50 14.13 -9.50
CA ALA A 329 -4.07 13.73 -10.79
C ALA A 329 -4.39 14.92 -11.70
N ILE A 330 -4.99 15.99 -11.15
CA ILE A 330 -5.26 17.23 -11.89
C ILE A 330 -3.95 17.82 -12.42
N LYS A 331 -2.90 17.89 -11.60
CA LYS A 331 -1.57 18.36 -12.04
C LYS A 331 -1.01 17.53 -13.18
N MET A 332 -1.18 16.21 -13.16
CA MET A 332 -0.73 15.34 -14.26
C MET A 332 -1.53 15.59 -15.55
N LEU A 333 -2.84 15.80 -15.46
CA LEU A 333 -3.70 16.05 -16.62
C LEU A 333 -3.45 17.44 -17.22
N VAL A 334 -3.36 18.48 -16.39
CA VAL A 334 -3.13 19.86 -16.83
C VAL A 334 -1.69 20.06 -17.31
N GLY A 335 -0.71 19.55 -16.57
CA GLY A 335 0.71 19.62 -16.96
C GLY A 335 1.03 18.81 -18.21
N GLY A 336 0.35 17.66 -18.40
CA GLY A 336 0.44 16.87 -19.63
C GLY A 336 -0.09 17.62 -20.86
N GLN A 337 -1.15 18.41 -20.70
CA GLN A 337 -1.69 19.24 -21.78
C GLN A 337 -0.77 20.41 -22.14
N SER A 338 -0.09 21.03 -21.17
CA SER A 338 0.88 22.10 -21.45
C SER A 338 2.11 21.58 -22.21
N SER A 339 2.62 20.40 -21.84
CA SER A 339 3.72 19.75 -22.58
C SER A 339 3.30 19.31 -23.99
N ALA A 340 2.09 18.76 -24.14
CA ALA A 340 1.55 18.37 -25.44
C ALA A 340 1.31 19.57 -26.36
N LYS A 341 0.80 20.68 -25.83
CA LYS A 341 0.64 21.96 -26.57
C LYS A 341 1.99 22.55 -26.97
N SER A 342 3.01 22.45 -26.11
CA SER A 342 4.38 22.89 -26.42
C SER A 342 4.98 22.09 -27.58
N LEU A 343 4.91 20.74 -27.53
CA LEU A 343 5.39 19.89 -28.63
C LEU A 343 4.61 20.11 -29.93
N ALA A 344 3.29 20.32 -29.87
CA ALA A 344 2.50 20.63 -31.05
C ALA A 344 2.89 21.98 -31.67
N LYS A 345 3.19 22.99 -30.83
CA LYS A 345 3.65 24.31 -31.27
C LYS A 345 5.04 24.25 -31.92
N THR A 346 5.96 23.49 -31.33
CA THR A 346 7.30 23.28 -31.91
C THR A 346 7.23 22.49 -33.23
N SER A 347 6.39 21.45 -33.30
CA SER A 347 6.22 20.68 -34.53
C SER A 347 5.51 21.46 -35.64
N ALA A 348 4.66 22.44 -35.30
CA ALA A 348 4.05 23.35 -36.26
C ALA A 348 5.07 24.40 -36.76
N ALA A 349 5.90 24.96 -35.88
CA ALA A 349 6.96 25.92 -36.25
C ALA A 349 7.99 25.29 -37.21
N VAL A 350 8.42 24.05 -36.94
CA VAL A 350 9.35 23.32 -37.83
C VAL A 350 8.75 23.03 -39.20
N LYS A 351 7.42 22.83 -39.29
CA LYS A 351 6.73 22.68 -40.58
C LYS A 351 6.64 23.99 -41.37
N THR A 352 6.46 25.12 -40.69
CA THR A 352 6.41 26.44 -41.35
C THR A 352 7.78 26.83 -41.89
N GLU A 353 8.87 26.65 -41.13
CA GLU A 353 10.24 26.91 -41.59
C GLU A 353 10.64 26.01 -42.78
N ALA A 354 10.17 24.77 -42.82
CA ALA A 354 10.43 23.86 -43.95
C ALA A 354 9.68 24.26 -45.23
N VAL A 355 8.54 24.95 -45.14
CA VAL A 355 7.78 25.43 -46.30
C VAL A 355 8.39 26.73 -46.85
N GLU A 356 8.77 27.66 -45.98
CA GLU A 356 9.45 28.91 -46.39
C GLU A 356 10.86 28.63 -46.98
N GLY A 357 11.57 27.60 -46.50
CA GLY A 357 12.84 27.18 -47.08
C GLY A 357 12.75 26.57 -48.48
N ILE A 358 11.58 26.04 -48.87
CA ILE A 358 11.33 25.50 -50.21
C ILE A 358 10.95 26.63 -51.18
N GLU A 359 10.10 27.58 -50.77
CA GLU A 359 9.76 28.77 -51.59
C GLU A 359 10.97 29.71 -51.78
N GLY A 360 11.84 29.83 -50.78
CA GLY A 360 13.10 30.60 -50.89
C GLY A 360 14.11 30.01 -51.87
N SER A 361 14.05 28.70 -52.16
CA SER A 361 14.92 28.04 -53.14
C SER A 361 14.41 28.15 -54.58
N GLU A 362 13.11 28.36 -54.81
CA GLU A 362 12.55 28.58 -56.15
C GLU A 362 12.71 30.05 -56.60
N GLY A 363 12.78 31.01 -55.66
CA GLY A 363 13.08 32.42 -55.96
C GLY A 363 14.52 32.68 -56.42
N ALA A 364 15.48 31.86 -56.02
CA ALA A 364 16.90 32.03 -56.35
C ALA A 364 17.30 31.46 -57.73
N LEU A 365 16.44 30.68 -58.40
CA LEU A 365 16.68 30.19 -59.76
C LEU A 365 16.10 31.09 -60.87
N GLY A 366 15.33 32.13 -60.51
CA GLY A 366 14.68 33.04 -61.47
C GLY A 366 15.54 34.22 -61.95
N ASP A 367 16.61 34.58 -61.23
CA ASP A 367 17.35 35.85 -61.46
C ASP A 367 18.70 35.69 -62.18
N VAL A 368 18.97 34.52 -62.77
CA VAL A 368 20.16 34.29 -63.63
C VAL A 368 19.83 34.39 -65.13
N ARG A 369 18.56 34.66 -65.50
CA ARG A 369 18.11 34.70 -66.91
C ARG A 369 17.67 36.08 -67.42
N LYS A 370 18.29 37.18 -66.95
CA LYS A 370 18.08 38.54 -67.49
C LYS A 370 19.36 39.41 -67.53
N ARG A 371 20.50 38.82 -67.88
CA ARG A 371 21.67 39.54 -68.41
C ARG A 371 22.22 38.82 -69.64
N SER A 372 21.62 39.12 -70.79
CA SER A 372 22.21 38.96 -72.12
C SER A 372 21.90 40.22 -72.91
#